data_AF-A0A951ZBZ8-F1
#
_entry.id   AF-A0A951ZBZ8-F1
#
_cell.length_a   1.000
_cell.length_b   1.000
_cell.length_c   1.000
_cell.angle_alpha   90.00
_cell.angle_beta   90.00
_cell.angle_gamma   90.00
#
_symmetry.space_group_name_H-M   'P 1'
#
loop_
_entity.id
_entity.type
_entity.pdbx_description
1 polymer ?
#
loop_
_entity_poly.entity_id
_entity_poly.type
_entity_poly.pdbx_seq_one_letter_code
_entity_poly.pdbx_strand_id
1 'polypeptide(L)' 'MIADAPEELDAMADRIGVARRWIQFAGTPTEHFNICTAFRRKVVAGAIEISSREIVALMRGWRPQTAIAPKGR' A
#
# COMPACT_ATOMS: atom_id res chain seq x y z
N MET A 1 -2.08 -1.60 3.35
CA MET A 1 -1.08 -0.58 3.74
C MET A 1 -0.32 -0.18 2.50
N ILE A 2 -0.21 1.12 2.23
CA ILE A 2 0.44 1.72 1.06
C ILE A 2 1.42 2.80 1.52
N ALA A 3 2.41 3.12 0.71
CA ALA A 3 3.34 4.24 0.93
C ALA A 3 3.71 4.87 -0.43
N ASP A 4 4.34 6.04 -0.40
CA ASP A 4 4.81 6.72 -1.61
C ASP A 4 6.11 6.11 -2.12
N ALA A 5 6.93 5.51 -1.27
CA ALA A 5 8.14 4.79 -1.67
C ALA A 5 8.15 3.31 -1.20
N PRO A 6 8.72 2.38 -2.00
CA PRO A 6 8.89 0.99 -1.60
C PRO A 6 9.63 0.84 -0.26
N GLU A 7 10.65 1.67 -0.04
CA GLU A 7 11.48 1.65 1.17
C GLU A 7 10.68 2.02 2.42
N GLU A 8 9.76 2.99 2.30
CA GLU A 8 8.87 3.37 3.40
C GLU A 8 7.86 2.26 3.71
N LEU A 9 7.35 1.60 2.67
CA LEU A 9 6.41 0.49 2.81
C LEU A 9 7.05 -0.70 3.53
N ASP A 10 8.28 -1.04 3.13
CA ASP A 10 9.06 -2.11 3.74
C ASP A 10 9.51 -1.78 5.16
N ALA A 11 9.97 -0.55 5.41
CA ALA A 11 10.32 -0.11 6.77
C ALA A 11 9.13 -0.19 7.72
N MET A 12 7.93 0.16 7.24
CA MET A 12 6.71 0.02 8.02
C MET A 12 6.35 -1.45 8.26
N ALA A 13 6.52 -2.33 7.28
CA ALA A 13 6.32 -3.76 7.43
C ALA A 13 7.26 -4.38 8.48
N ASP A 14 8.55 -4.04 8.42
CA ASP A 14 9.55 -4.48 9.39
C ASP A 14 9.21 -4.00 10.80
N ARG A 15 8.77 -2.75 10.95
CA ARG A 15 8.36 -2.15 12.24
C ARG A 15 7.20 -2.89 12.91
N ILE A 16 6.21 -3.34 12.14
CA ILE A 16 5.03 -4.04 12.68
C ILE A 16 5.19 -5.56 12.73
N GLY A 17 6.30 -6.08 12.21
CA GLY A 17 6.63 -7.51 12.15
C GLY A 17 5.92 -8.26 11.02
N VAL A 18 5.56 -7.58 9.93
CA VAL A 18 5.04 -8.22 8.70
C VAL A 18 6.22 -8.61 7.82
N ALA A 19 6.29 -9.87 7.42
CA ALA A 19 7.39 -10.31 6.55
C ALA A 19 7.22 -9.76 5.13
N ARG A 20 8.33 -9.24 4.55
CA ARG A 20 8.36 -8.61 3.23
C ARG A 20 7.84 -9.49 2.10
N ARG A 21 7.95 -10.82 2.23
CA ARG A 21 7.39 -11.81 1.28
C ARG A 21 5.87 -11.70 1.04
N TRP A 22 5.13 -11.03 1.92
CA TRP A 22 3.67 -10.86 1.82
C TRP A 22 3.25 -9.65 0.98
N ILE A 23 4.21 -8.90 0.43
CA ILE A 23 3.94 -7.78 -0.47
C ILE A 23 3.11 -8.25 -1.68
N GLN A 24 2.13 -7.45 -2.06
CA GLN A 24 1.32 -7.65 -3.26
C GLN A 24 1.85 -6.73 -4.35
N PHE A 25 1.92 -7.24 -5.59
CA PHE A 25 2.35 -6.47 -6.77
C PHE A 25 3.69 -5.74 -6.59
N ALA A 26 4.68 -6.41 -5.98
CA ALA A 26 6.01 -5.85 -5.74
C ALA A 26 6.65 -5.23 -6.99
N GLY A 27 7.27 -4.06 -6.84
CA GLY A 27 7.90 -3.32 -7.92
C GLY A 27 6.91 -2.65 -8.87
N THR A 28 5.63 -2.54 -8.48
CA THR A 28 4.62 -1.79 -9.22
C THR A 28 4.14 -0.57 -8.44
N PRO A 29 3.61 0.46 -9.12
CA PRO A 29 2.95 1.60 -8.47
C PRO A 29 1.78 1.24 -7.53
N THR A 30 1.29 0.01 -7.59
CA THR A 30 0.16 -0.46 -6.79
C THR A 30 0.59 -1.43 -5.69
N GLU A 31 1.88 -1.50 -5.40
CA GLU A 31 2.39 -2.39 -4.37
C GLU A 31 1.84 -2.04 -2.98
N HIS A 32 1.50 -3.06 -2.21
CA HIS A 32 0.89 -2.90 -0.90
C HIS A 32 0.99 -4.16 -0.06
N PHE A 33 0.83 -4.00 1.26
CA PHE A 33 0.61 -5.13 2.17
C PHE A 33 -0.87 -5.26 2.53
N ASN A 34 -1.42 -6.46 2.36
CA ASN A 34 -2.69 -6.86 2.96
C ASN A 34 -2.42 -7.39 4.36
N ILE A 35 -2.95 -6.70 5.37
CA ILE A 35 -2.68 -7.01 6.77
C ILE A 35 -4.01 -7.29 7.45
N CYS A 36 -4.04 -8.30 8.31
CA CYS A 36 -5.24 -8.60 9.09
C CYS A 36 -5.53 -7.49 10.12
N THR A 37 -6.79 -7.37 10.50
CA THR A 37 -7.28 -6.34 11.44
C THR A 37 -6.58 -6.38 12.80
N ALA A 38 -6.05 -7.54 13.22
CA ALA A 38 -5.30 -7.70 14.46
C ALA A 38 -4.03 -6.82 14.52
N PHE A 39 -3.45 -6.44 13.37
CA PHE A 39 -2.28 -5.57 13.29
C PHE A 39 -2.64 -4.08 13.26
N ARG A 40 -3.92 -3.71 13.19
CA ARG A 40 -4.35 -2.30 13.06
C ARG A 40 -3.74 -1.41 14.13
N ARG A 41 -3.68 -1.86 15.39
CA ARG A 41 -3.07 -1.11 16.50
C ARG A 41 -1.58 -0.83 16.28
N LYS A 42 -0.85 -1.78 15.69
CA LYS A 42 0.57 -1.62 15.36
C LYS A 42 0.76 -0.66 14.18
N VAL A 43 -0.13 -0.73 13.19
CA VAL A 43 -0.10 0.12 12.00
C VAL A 43 -0.35 1.59 12.36
N VAL A 44 -1.39 1.88 13.15
CA VAL A 44 -1.74 3.25 13.54
C VAL A 44 -0.64 3.94 14.37
N ALA A 45 0.27 3.19 14.98
CA ALA A 45 1.42 3.75 15.71
C ALA A 45 2.52 4.34 14.79
N GLY A 46 2.43 4.14 13.47
CA GLY A 46 3.40 4.62 12.50
C GLY A 46 2.82 5.01 11.14
N ALA A 47 1.51 4.98 10.98
CA ALA A 47 0.81 5.32 9.74
C ALA A 47 -0.50 6.04 10.04
N ILE A 48 -0.94 6.84 9.07
CA ILE A 48 -2.20 7.56 9.12
C ILE A 48 -3.30 6.64 8.59
N GLU A 49 -4.41 6.54 9.33
CA GLU A 49 -5.58 5.83 8.84
C GLU A 49 -6.29 6.68 7.78
N ILE A 50 -6.49 6.07 6.61
CA ILE A 50 -7.19 6.69 5.48
C ILE A 50 -8.36 5.80 5.05
N SER A 51 -9.39 6.43 4.54
CA SER A 51 -10.55 5.78 3.94
C SER A 51 -10.20 5.13 2.60
N SER A 52 -11.04 4.19 2.17
CA SER A 52 -10.92 3.59 0.83
C SER A 52 -11.02 4.63 -0.29
N ARG A 53 -11.74 5.74 -0.07
CA ARG A 53 -11.84 6.84 -1.04
C ARG A 53 -10.51 7.58 -1.19
N GLU A 54 -9.82 7.84 -0.09
CA GLU A 54 -8.50 8.46 -0.08
C GLU A 54 -7.46 7.54 -0.72
N ILE A 55 -7.51 6.23 -0.48
CA ILE A 55 -6.65 5.25 -1.18
C ILE A 55 -6.82 5.36 -2.70
N VAL A 56 -8.06 5.39 -3.20
CA VAL A 56 -8.32 5.52 -4.64
C VAL A 56 -7.81 6.86 -5.18
N ALA A 57 -7.93 7.95 -4.42
CA ALA A 57 -7.43 9.26 -4.82
C ALA A 57 -5.89 9.27 -4.91
N LEU A 58 -5.21 8.73 -3.89
CA LEU A 58 -3.75 8.59 -3.87
C LEU A 58 -3.26 7.74 -5.05
N MET A 59 -3.85 6.56 -5.25
CA MET A 59 -3.51 5.68 -6.37
C MET A 59 -3.77 6.33 -7.75
N ARG A 60 -4.76 7.21 -7.88
CA ARG A 60 -5.02 7.96 -9.12
C ARG A 60 -4.00 9.08 -9.34
N GLY A 61 -3.60 9.78 -8.27
CA GLY A 61 -2.56 10.81 -8.33
C GLY A 61 -1.19 10.24 -8.68
N TRP A 62 -0.93 9.00 -8.25
CA TRP A 62 0.29 8.26 -8.58
C TRP A 62 0.32 7.68 -10.00
N ARG A 63 -0.82 7.59 -10.71
CA ARG A 63 -0.83 7.04 -12.07
C ARG A 63 0.07 7.91 -12.95
N PRO A 64 1.20 7.38 -13.49
CA PRO A 64 1.75 8.01 -14.68
C PRO A 64 0.61 8.03 -15.70
N GLN A 65 0.35 9.20 -16.29
CA GLN A 65 -0.78 9.52 -17.16
C GLN A 65 -1.02 8.50 -18.32
N THR A 66 -0.11 7.54 -18.52
CA THR A 66 -0.01 6.61 -19.64
C THR A 66 -0.34 5.13 -19.35
N ALA A 67 -0.63 4.70 -18.12
CA ALA A 67 -0.79 3.27 -17.82
C ALA A 67 -2.20 2.87 -17.35
N ILE A 68 -3.17 2.83 -18.26
CA ILE A 68 -4.42 2.09 -18.04
C ILE A 68 -4.82 1.39 -19.35
N ALA A 69 -4.37 0.17 -19.54
CA ALA A 69 -5.07 -0.74 -20.43
C ALA A 69 -6.41 -1.13 -19.76
N PRO A 70 -7.56 -1.03 -20.45
CA PRO A 70 -8.84 -1.40 -19.87
C PRO A 70 -8.83 -2.90 -19.54
N LYS A 71 -9.15 -3.26 -18.30
CA LYS A 71 -9.53 -4.65 -18.00
C LYS A 71 -10.89 -4.89 -18.66
N GLY A 72 -10.87 -5.71 -19.70
CA GLY A 72 -12.05 -6.21 -20.41
C GLY A 72 -13.06 -6.79 -19.42
N ARG A 73 -14.33 -6.50 -19.71
CA ARG A 73 -15.50 -6.91 -18.94
C ARG A 73 -15.79 -8.39 -19.16
#